data_AF-A0A7J2TXM0-F1
#
_entry.id   AF-A0A7J2TXM0-F1
#
_cell.length_a   1.000
_cell.length_b   1.000
_cell.length_c   1.000
_cell.angle_alpha   90.00
_cell.angle_beta   90.00
_cell.angle_gamma   90.00
#
_symmetry.space_group_name_H-M   'P 1'
#
loop_
_entity.id
_entity.type
_entity.pdbx_description
1 polymer ?
#
loop_
_entity_poly.entity_id
_entity_poly.type
_entity_poly.pdbx_seq_one_letter_code
_entity_poly.pdbx_strand_id
1 'polypeptide(L)' 'MSCYDCRRFLKLHVYELVLQKLKKEGYSIDRKLEDEVEKSVNELFKLDREPERLADEVYQTILNKLPRKK' A
#
# COMPACT_ATOMS: atom_id res chain seq x y z
N MET A 1 4.14 -15.52 18.85
CA MET A 1 3.45 -14.66 17.87
C MET A 1 2.33 -15.47 17.24
N SER A 2 1.06 -15.08 17.39
CA SER A 2 -0.04 -15.76 16.69
C SER A 2 0.05 -15.42 15.20
N CYS A 3 -0.30 -16.36 14.31
CA CYS A 3 -0.34 -16.12 12.86
C CYS A 3 -1.22 -14.92 12.47
N TYR A 4 -2.17 -14.53 13.33
CA TYR A 4 -3.02 -13.35 13.18
C TYR A 4 -2.23 -12.04 13.26
N ASP A 5 -1.24 -11.97 14.15
CA ASP A 5 -0.37 -10.80 14.31
C ASP A 5 0.53 -10.64 13.08
N CYS A 6 1.08 -11.75 12.57
CA CYS A 6 1.96 -11.74 11.40
C CYS A 6 1.27 -11.14 10.16
N ARG A 7 -0.01 -11.48 9.92
CA ARG A 7 -0.78 -10.89 8.81
C ARG A 7 -0.97 -9.39 8.97
N ARG A 8 -1.26 -8.94 10.18
CA ARG A 8 -1.45 -7.52 10.48
C ARG A 8 -0.14 -6.75 10.30
N PHE A 9 0.98 -7.29 10.77
CA PHE A 9 2.31 -6.70 10.57
C PHE A 9 2.69 -6.62 9.09
N LEU A 10 2.46 -7.69 8.31
CA LEU A 10 2.73 -7.69 6.87
C LEU A 10 1.91 -6.62 6.13
N LYS A 11 0.61 -6.50 6.45
CA LYS A 11 -0.24 -5.45 5.86
C LYS A 11 0.25 -4.05 6.20
N LEU A 12 0.60 -3.80 7.47
CA LEU A 12 1.14 -2.52 7.90
C LEU A 12 2.46 -2.20 7.20
N HIS A 13 3.35 -3.18 7.07
CA HIS A 13 4.62 -3.00 6.38
C HIS A 13 4.43 -2.63 4.90
N VAL A 14 3.53 -3.32 4.19
CA VAL A 14 3.18 -3.00 2.80
C VAL A 14 2.57 -1.61 2.69
N TYR A 15 1.67 -1.25 3.59
CA TYR A 15 1.06 0.08 3.68
C TYR A 15 2.13 1.17 3.82
N GLU A 16 3.05 1.01 4.77
CA GLU A 16 4.14 1.97 5.00
C GLU A 16 5.07 2.10 3.78
N LEU A 17 5.40 0.99 3.11
CA LEU A 17 6.22 1.00 1.90
C LEU A 17 5.56 1.81 0.77
N VAL A 18 4.24 1.65 0.58
CA VAL A 18 3.48 2.39 -0.44
C VAL A 18 3.47 3.89 -0.13
N LEU A 19 3.19 4.27 1.12
CA LEU A 19 3.21 5.68 1.52
C LEU A 19 4.60 6.32 1.36
N GLN A 20 5.66 5.59 1.71
CA GLN A 20 7.03 6.07 1.51
C GLN A 20 7.35 6.29 0.03
N LYS A 21 6.90 5.39 -0.86
CA LYS A 21 7.05 5.56 -2.32
C LYS A 21 6.30 6.79 -2.82
N LEU A 22 5.02 6.94 -2.46
CA LEU A 22 4.21 8.11 -2.83
C LEU A 22 4.83 9.43 -2.36
N LYS A 23 5.33 9.46 -1.12
CA LYS A 23 6.00 10.63 -0.56
C LYS A 23 7.31 10.97 -1.28
N LYS A 24 8.11 9.96 -1.66
CA LYS A 24 9.35 10.15 -2.44
C LYS A 24 9.08 10.77 -3.82
N GLU A 25 7.92 10.51 -4.41
CA GLU A 25 7.52 11.08 -5.70
C GLU A 25 6.79 12.42 -5.61
N GLY A 26 6.66 12.95 -4.38
CA GLY A 26 6.07 14.25 -4.12
C GLY A 26 4.54 14.25 -4.20
N TYR A 27 3.89 13.13 -3.89
CA TYR A 27 2.46 13.12 -3.59
C TYR A 27 2.22 13.62 -2.17
N SER A 28 1.21 14.48 -1.99
CA SER A 28 0.71 14.82 -0.67
C SER A 28 -0.04 13.62 -0.09
N ILE A 29 0.37 13.18 1.09
CA ILE A 29 -0.28 12.10 1.82
C ILE A 29 -1.40 12.71 2.64
N ASP A 30 -2.59 12.74 2.06
CA ASP A 30 -3.81 13.15 2.75
C ASP A 30 -4.58 11.93 3.24
N ARG A 31 -5.47 12.13 4.22
CA ARG A 31 -6.29 11.05 4.81
C ARG A 31 -7.04 10.21 3.75
N LYS A 32 -7.51 10.86 2.68
CA LYS A 32 -8.18 10.17 1.56
C LYS A 32 -7.24 9.21 0.82
N LEU A 33 -5.98 9.59 0.66
CA LEU A 33 -4.97 8.74 0.02
C LEU A 33 -4.57 7.59 0.95
N GLU A 34 -4.43 7.85 2.25
CA GLU A 34 -4.22 6.82 3.27
C GLU A 34 -5.34 5.77 3.24
N ASP A 35 -6.60 6.20 3.26
CA ASP A 35 -7.77 5.31 3.18
C ASP A 35 -7.77 4.47 1.89
N GLU A 36 -7.43 5.07 0.75
CA GLU A 36 -7.34 4.34 -0.53
C GLU A 36 -6.18 3.33 -0.54
N VAL A 37 -5.03 3.67 0.04
CA VAL A 37 -3.89 2.77 0.18
C VAL A 37 -4.26 1.60 1.09
N GLU A 38 -4.84 1.85 2.26
CA GLU A 38 -5.30 0.79 3.17
C GLU A 38 -6.31 -0.14 2.51
N LYS A 39 -7.29 0.41 1.80
CA LYS A 39 -8.27 -0.36 1.04
C LYS A 39 -7.60 -1.25 -0.01
N SER A 40 -6.67 -0.68 -0.78
CA SER A 40 -5.96 -1.39 -1.85
C SER A 40 -5.03 -2.48 -1.29
N VAL A 41 -4.37 -2.24 -0.15
CA VAL A 41 -3.61 -3.27 0.58
C VAL A 41 -4.54 -4.39 0.99
N ASN A 42 -5.70 -4.09 1.59
CA ASN A 42 -6.64 -5.12 2.03
C ASN A 42 -7.22 -5.95 0.89
N GLU A 43 -7.49 -5.34 -0.27
CA GLU A 43 -8.00 -6.01 -1.47
C GLU A 43 -6.94 -6.92 -2.14
N LEU A 44 -5.68 -6.46 -2.19
CA LEU A 44 -4.60 -7.17 -2.90
C LEU A 44 -3.81 -8.14 -2.00
N PHE A 45 -3.97 -8.07 -0.68
CA PHE A 45 -3.20 -8.87 0.27
C PHE A 45 -3.44 -10.39 0.08
N LYS A 46 -2.37 -11.10 -0.25
CA LYS A 46 -2.31 -12.57 -0.29
C LYS A 46 -1.07 -13.04 0.47
N LEU A 47 -1.22 -14.12 1.24
CA LEU A 47 -0.18 -14.60 2.17
C LEU A 47 1.06 -15.18 1.48
N ASP A 48 0.89 -15.68 0.26
CA ASP A 48 1.97 -16.29 -0.52
C ASP A 48 2.80 -15.28 -1.33
N ARG A 49 2.60 -13.98 -1.13
CA ARG A 49 3.30 -12.93 -1.88
C ARG A 49 4.34 -12.22 -1.02
N GLU A 50 5.50 -11.96 -1.64
CA GLU A 50 6.52 -11.11 -1.05
C GLU A 50 5.98 -9.69 -0.81
N PRO A 51 6.25 -9.09 0.35
CA PRO A 51 5.69 -7.79 0.73
C PRO A 51 6.12 -6.66 -0.20
N GLU A 52 7.35 -6.70 -0.73
CA GLU A 52 7.85 -5.68 -1.67
C GLU A 52 7.08 -5.70 -2.99
N ARG A 53 6.89 -6.89 -3.58
CA ARG A 53 6.09 -7.06 -4.82
C ARG A 53 4.65 -6.62 -4.60
N LEU A 54 4.06 -6.98 -3.46
CA LEU A 54 2.72 -6.54 -3.12
C LEU A 54 2.64 -5.02 -2.98
N ALA A 55 3.64 -4.38 -2.36
CA ALA A 55 3.70 -2.93 -2.24
C ALA A 55 3.79 -2.25 -3.62
N ASP A 56 4.56 -2.81 -4.56
CA ASP A 56 4.59 -2.30 -5.94
C ASP A 56 3.25 -2.41 -6.65
N GLU A 57 2.56 -3.55 -6.55
CA GLU A 57 1.22 -3.71 -7.14
C GLU A 57 0.19 -2.74 -6.54
N VAL A 58 0.19 -2.59 -5.22
CA VAL A 58 -0.69 -1.64 -4.52
C VAL A 58 -0.37 -0.22 -4.98
N TYR A 59 0.90 0.15 -5.04
CA TYR A 59 1.34 1.47 -5.49
C TYR A 59 0.89 1.76 -6.94
N GLN A 60 1.07 0.81 -7.87
CA GLN A 60 0.59 0.95 -9.25
C GLN A 60 -0.94 1.08 -9.33
N THR A 61 -1.67 0.36 -8.47
CA THR A 61 -3.12 0.45 -8.37
C THR A 61 -3.56 1.85 -7.93
N ILE A 62 -2.87 2.42 -6.94
CA ILE A 62 -3.11 3.78 -6.47
C ILE A 62 -2.79 4.81 -7.55
N LEU A 63 -1.66 4.68 -8.24
CA LEU A 63 -1.31 5.57 -9.36
C LEU A 63 -2.38 5.59 -10.46
N ASN A 64 -2.97 4.44 -10.79
CA ASN A 64 -4.02 4.36 -11.80
C ASN A 64 -5.33 5.04 -11.35
N LYS A 65 -5.59 5.09 -10.04
CA LYS A 65 -6.75 5.80 -9.46
C LYS A 65 -6.51 7.30 -9.30
N LEU A 66 -5.26 7.71 -9.13
CA LEU A 66 -4.90 9.12 -9.04
C LEU A 66 -4.99 9.79 -10.42
N PRO A 67 -5.50 11.03 -10.51
CA PRO A 67 -5.44 11.77 -11.75
C PRO A 67 -3.97 11.94 -12.15
N ARG A 68 -3.60 11.46 -13.34
CA ARG A 68 -2.24 11.60 -13.87
C ARG A 68 -1.83 13.08 -13.79
N LYS A 69 -0.65 13.36 -13.23
CA LYS A 69 -0.02 14.69 -13.31
C LYS A 69 -0.05 15.11 -14.78
N LYS A 70 -0.84 16.13 -15.10
CA LYS A 70 -0.80 16.83 -16.38
C LYS A 70 0.46 17.67 -16.44
#